data_AF-A0A538U1U2-F1
#
_entry.id   AF-A0A538U1U2-F1
#
_cell.length_a   1.000
_cell.length_b   1.000
_cell.length_c   1.000
_cell.angle_alpha   90.00
_cell.angle_beta   90.00
_cell.angle_gamma   90.00
#
_symmetry.space_group_name_H-M   'P 1'
#
loop_
_entity.id
_entity.type
_entity.pdbx_description
1 polymer ?
#
loop_
_entity_poly.entity_id
_entity_poly.type
_entity_poly.pdbx_seq_one_letter_code
_entity_poly.pdbx_strand_id
1 'polypeptide(L)'
;MKKVLGVLSSLAMLSLVVAGCGMGKSATDAAIAMSQSALDSAKAKAMNIAPDQVSTIQAAIDTAKAIAGRGDYRGAIEAIKPIPEQVKAMSDGLAAKEQALRGEWQQMQGLSASVEQFKAQVDKLAALKKLPAGMDATKLDAAKAALATMTQAWGEAQTAFQGGNLAEAMAKAGTVKSLLTQGLSAMGMPLPEALKS
;
A
#
# COMPACT_ATOMS: atom_id res chain seq x y z
N MET A 1 -7.61 -37.68 -0.94
CA MET A 1 -7.96 -38.59 0.17
C MET A 1 -6.83 -38.60 1.18
N LYS A 2 -7.16 -38.39 2.47
CA LYS A 2 -6.35 -38.64 3.69
C LYS A 2 -5.03 -37.83 3.73
N LYS A 3 -4.99 -36.61 4.29
CA LYS A 3 -4.66 -36.36 5.72
C LYS A 3 -4.82 -34.86 6.10
N VAL A 4 -6.00 -34.27 5.94
CA VAL A 4 -6.28 -32.86 6.34
C VAL A 4 -7.41 -32.72 7.36
N LEU A 5 -7.77 -33.82 8.04
CA LEU A 5 -8.81 -33.85 9.06
C LEU A 5 -8.15 -34.15 10.41
N GLY A 6 -7.65 -33.13 11.11
CA GLY A 6 -6.96 -33.37 12.38
C GLY A 6 -6.53 -32.16 13.21
N VAL A 7 -6.87 -30.92 12.83
CA VAL A 7 -6.57 -29.72 13.66
C VAL A 7 -7.76 -28.78 13.64
N LEU A 8 -8.90 -29.26 14.15
CA LEU A 8 -10.13 -28.45 14.28
C LEU A 8 -10.91 -28.78 15.56
N SER A 9 -10.26 -29.43 16.54
CA SER A 9 -10.91 -29.82 17.80
C SER A 9 -9.99 -29.56 18.99
N SER A 10 -9.78 -28.27 19.30
CA SER A 10 -9.24 -27.82 20.59
C SER A 10 -9.76 -26.42 20.91
N LEU A 11 -11.04 -26.16 20.65
CA LEU A 11 -11.76 -24.98 21.11
C LEU A 11 -12.71 -25.39 22.23
N ALA A 12 -12.17 -25.83 23.36
CA ALA A 12 -12.94 -25.99 24.60
C ALA A 12 -12.02 -26.06 25.82
N MET A 13 -12.47 -25.41 26.89
CA MET A 13 -11.94 -25.40 28.27
C MET A 13 -10.86 -24.37 28.64
N LEU A 14 -11.25 -23.09 28.62
CA LEU A 14 -10.65 -22.07 29.49
C LEU A 14 -11.40 -22.06 30.84
N SER A 15 -11.10 -23.04 31.70
CA SER A 15 -11.57 -23.08 33.09
C SER A 15 -10.67 -22.19 33.96
N LEU A 16 -11.30 -21.29 34.72
CA LEU A 16 -10.70 -20.43 35.74
C LEU A 16 -9.77 -21.21 36.70
N VAL A 17 -8.49 -20.81 36.77
CA VAL A 17 -7.65 -20.93 37.97
C VAL A 17 -6.94 -19.60 38.18
N VAL A 18 -7.33 -18.89 39.23
CA VAL A 18 -6.62 -17.73 39.79
C VAL A 18 -5.70 -18.25 40.89
N ALA A 19 -4.38 -18.17 40.66
CA ALA A 19 -3.33 -17.85 41.65
C ALA A 19 -1.94 -18.16 41.05
N GLY A 20 -1.26 -17.13 40.57
CA GLY A 20 0.14 -17.19 40.16
C GLY A 20 0.44 -16.35 38.93
N CYS A 21 1.17 -15.24 39.10
CA CYS A 21 1.71 -14.36 38.05
C CYS A 21 2.62 -15.06 37.00
N GLY A 22 2.71 -16.39 36.99
CA GLY A 22 3.44 -17.17 35.98
C GLY A 22 2.60 -17.69 34.82
N MET A 23 1.29 -17.94 35.02
CA MET A 23 0.47 -18.62 34.00
C MET A 23 -0.08 -17.67 32.92
N GLY A 24 -0.25 -16.38 33.23
CA GLY A 24 -0.76 -15.38 32.28
C GLY A 24 0.30 -14.91 31.28
N LYS A 25 1.56 -14.79 31.72
CA LYS A 25 2.66 -14.29 30.88
C LYS A 25 3.00 -15.25 29.75
N SER A 26 3.26 -16.52 30.05
CA SER A 26 3.66 -17.52 29.04
C SER A 26 2.57 -17.74 27.99
N ALA A 27 1.30 -17.81 28.39
CA ALA A 27 0.17 -17.94 27.48
C ALA A 27 -0.02 -16.70 26.59
N THR A 28 0.15 -15.50 27.14
CA THR A 28 0.07 -14.24 26.39
C THR A 28 1.22 -14.12 25.39
N ASP A 29 2.45 -14.41 25.82
CA ASP A 29 3.64 -14.39 24.96
C ASP A 29 3.47 -15.38 23.79
N ALA A 30 2.95 -16.59 24.05
CA ALA A 30 2.66 -17.58 23.02
C ALA A 30 1.59 -17.08 22.02
N ALA A 31 0.51 -16.47 22.51
CA ALA A 31 -0.56 -15.98 21.66
C ALA A 31 -0.12 -14.80 20.78
N ILE A 32 0.73 -13.90 21.30
CA ILE A 32 1.37 -12.83 20.53
C ILE A 32 2.30 -13.42 19.46
N ALA A 33 3.13 -14.42 19.82
CA ALA A 33 4.03 -15.08 18.88
C ALA A 33 3.27 -15.80 17.75
N MET A 34 2.17 -16.47 18.08
CA MET A 34 1.28 -17.09 17.08
C MET A 34 0.69 -16.05 16.13
N SER A 35 0.25 -14.89 16.66
CA SER A 35 -0.28 -13.79 15.85
C SER A 35 0.78 -13.21 14.91
N GLN A 36 2.01 -13.05 15.39
CA GLN A 36 3.15 -12.61 14.57
C GLN A 36 3.47 -13.63 13.47
N SER A 37 3.55 -14.91 13.80
CA SER A 37 3.81 -15.97 12.82
C SER A 37 2.71 -16.05 11.75
N ALA A 38 1.44 -15.84 12.14
CA ALA A 38 0.33 -15.81 11.20
C ALA A 38 0.48 -14.65 10.21
N LEU A 39 0.80 -13.44 10.69
CA LEU A 39 1.08 -12.30 9.81
C LEU A 39 2.28 -12.56 8.90
N ASP A 40 3.40 -13.02 9.44
CA ASP A 40 4.66 -13.22 8.70
C ASP A 40 4.49 -14.23 7.55
N SER A 41 3.63 -15.24 7.71
CA SER A 41 3.34 -16.23 6.65
C SER A 41 2.68 -15.61 5.40
N ALA A 42 1.90 -14.54 5.56
CA ALA A 42 1.20 -13.85 4.48
C ALA A 42 1.89 -12.53 4.07
N LYS A 43 2.81 -12.03 4.92
CA LYS A 43 3.38 -10.67 4.85
C LYS A 43 4.05 -10.37 3.52
N ALA A 44 4.85 -11.29 2.97
CA ALA A 44 5.60 -11.02 1.74
C ALA A 44 4.67 -10.68 0.56
N LYS A 45 3.62 -11.49 0.34
CA LYS A 45 2.63 -11.20 -0.71
C LYS A 45 1.76 -9.99 -0.35
N ALA A 46 1.33 -9.90 0.91
CA ALA A 46 0.46 -8.83 1.36
C ALA A 46 1.13 -7.45 1.29
N MET A 47 2.44 -7.34 1.54
CA MET A 47 3.18 -6.08 1.44
C MET A 47 3.17 -5.48 0.04
N ASN A 48 3.14 -6.33 -0.99
CA ASN A 48 3.15 -5.91 -2.38
C ASN A 48 1.78 -5.45 -2.90
N ILE A 49 0.70 -5.73 -2.16
CA ILE A 49 -0.69 -5.56 -2.62
C ILE A 49 -1.49 -4.68 -1.66
N ALA A 50 -1.30 -4.87 -0.36
CA ALA A 50 -2.03 -4.23 0.72
C ALA A 50 -1.10 -3.90 1.92
N PRO A 51 -0.03 -3.10 1.72
CA PRO A 51 0.90 -2.74 2.78
C PRO A 51 0.23 -2.10 4.01
N ASP A 52 -0.85 -1.33 3.80
CA ASP A 52 -1.61 -0.71 4.89
C ASP A 52 -2.29 -1.73 5.82
N GLN A 53 -2.79 -2.84 5.26
CA GLN A 53 -3.40 -3.91 6.05
C GLN A 53 -2.33 -4.64 6.88
N VAL A 54 -1.15 -4.89 6.28
CA VAL A 54 0.00 -5.45 7.01
C VAL A 54 0.42 -4.53 8.14
N SER A 55 0.54 -3.23 7.88
CA SER A 55 0.92 -2.21 8.87
C SER A 55 -0.08 -2.15 10.02
N THR A 56 -1.38 -2.17 9.71
CA THR A 56 -2.45 -2.14 10.71
C THR A 56 -2.40 -3.35 11.64
N ILE A 57 -2.23 -4.55 11.07
CA ILE A 57 -2.15 -5.79 11.87
C ILE A 57 -0.86 -5.80 12.71
N GLN A 58 0.27 -5.38 12.14
CA GLN A 58 1.54 -5.28 12.87
C GLN A 58 1.43 -4.31 14.05
N ALA A 59 0.78 -3.15 13.86
CA ALA A 59 0.56 -2.18 14.93
C ALA A 59 -0.33 -2.74 16.06
N ALA A 60 -1.33 -3.57 15.74
CA ALA A 60 -2.13 -4.27 16.74
C ALA A 60 -1.30 -5.28 17.55
N ILE A 61 -0.44 -6.05 16.89
CA ILE A 61 0.51 -6.97 17.55
C ILE A 61 1.45 -6.20 18.48
N ASP A 62 2.01 -5.08 18.02
CA ASP A 62 2.96 -4.29 18.80
C ASP A 62 2.29 -3.58 19.98
N THR A 63 1.03 -3.16 19.81
CA THR A 63 0.19 -2.68 20.92
C THR A 63 0.01 -3.76 21.97
N ALA A 64 -0.29 -4.99 21.58
CA ALA A 64 -0.42 -6.10 22.53
C ALA A 64 0.90 -6.43 23.25
N LYS A 65 2.04 -6.40 22.54
CA LYS A 65 3.38 -6.53 23.16
C LYS A 65 3.62 -5.45 24.21
N ALA A 66 3.28 -4.20 23.91
CA ALA A 66 3.43 -3.08 24.84
C ALA A 66 2.51 -3.21 26.07
N ILE A 67 1.26 -3.67 25.88
CA ILE A 67 0.33 -3.92 26.98
C ILE A 67 0.85 -5.06 27.88
N ALA A 68 1.32 -6.17 27.29
CA ALA A 68 1.90 -7.30 28.02
C ALA A 68 3.19 -6.91 28.77
N GLY A 69 4.03 -6.06 28.15
CA GLY A 69 5.26 -5.53 28.77
C GLY A 69 5.00 -4.67 30.00
N ARG A 70 3.80 -4.09 30.12
CA ARG A 70 3.33 -3.37 31.33
C ARG A 70 2.72 -4.30 32.39
N GLY A 71 2.72 -5.62 32.16
CA GLY A 71 2.13 -6.61 33.05
C GLY A 71 0.61 -6.81 32.86
N ASP A 72 -0.01 -6.09 31.92
CA ASP A 72 -1.44 -6.23 31.63
C ASP A 72 -1.69 -7.38 30.63
N TYR A 73 -1.56 -8.61 31.11
CA TYR A 73 -1.74 -9.79 30.25
C TYR A 73 -3.18 -9.93 29.73
N ARG A 74 -4.18 -9.48 30.50
CA ARG A 74 -5.57 -9.53 30.06
C ARG A 74 -5.84 -8.54 28.93
N GLY A 75 -5.38 -7.29 29.06
CA GLY A 75 -5.49 -6.29 28.01
C GLY A 75 -4.73 -6.70 26.74
N ALA A 76 -3.58 -7.37 26.89
CA ALA A 76 -2.83 -7.88 25.75
C ALA A 76 -3.60 -8.99 25.00
N ILE A 77 -4.25 -9.91 25.71
CA ILE A 77 -5.11 -10.95 25.11
C ILE A 77 -6.30 -10.30 24.37
N GLU A 78 -6.96 -9.30 24.96
CA GLU A 78 -8.05 -8.59 24.28
C GLU A 78 -7.56 -7.85 23.03
N ALA A 79 -6.36 -7.27 23.06
CA ALA A 79 -5.77 -6.57 21.91
C ALA A 79 -5.43 -7.51 20.74
N ILE A 80 -5.03 -8.76 20.99
CA ILE A 80 -4.72 -9.73 19.92
C ILE A 80 -5.92 -10.54 19.43
N LYS A 81 -7.02 -10.57 20.19
CA LYS A 81 -8.23 -11.32 19.85
C LYS A 81 -8.74 -11.12 18.41
N PRO A 82 -8.75 -9.90 17.82
CA PRO A 82 -9.19 -9.71 16.45
C PRO A 82 -8.17 -10.14 15.38
N ILE A 83 -6.89 -10.33 15.73
CA ILE A 83 -5.79 -10.50 14.77
C ILE A 83 -5.96 -11.74 13.87
N PRO A 84 -6.35 -12.93 14.37
CA PRO A 84 -6.54 -14.10 13.51
C PRO A 84 -7.54 -13.84 12.38
N GLU A 85 -8.65 -13.17 12.69
CA GLU A 85 -9.68 -12.83 11.70
C GLU A 85 -9.19 -11.75 10.74
N GLN A 86 -8.43 -10.76 11.21
CA GLN A 86 -7.83 -9.74 10.34
C GLN A 86 -6.81 -10.34 9.36
N VAL A 87 -5.96 -11.27 9.81
CA VAL A 87 -5.00 -11.97 8.94
C VAL A 87 -5.73 -12.83 7.91
N LYS A 88 -6.80 -13.52 8.32
CA LYS A 88 -7.65 -14.30 7.43
C LYS A 88 -8.32 -13.41 6.37
N ALA A 89 -9.00 -12.35 6.80
CA ALA A 89 -9.69 -11.42 5.89
C ALA A 89 -8.73 -10.76 4.90
N MET A 90 -7.53 -10.37 5.36
CA MET A 90 -6.47 -9.87 4.48
C MET A 90 -6.12 -10.94 3.44
N SER A 91 -5.78 -12.15 3.87
CA SER A 91 -5.33 -13.25 3.00
C SER A 91 -6.39 -13.65 1.97
N ASP A 92 -7.65 -13.80 2.40
CA ASP A 92 -8.79 -14.14 1.53
C ASP A 92 -9.06 -13.02 0.51
N GLY A 93 -8.84 -11.76 0.89
CA GLY A 93 -9.03 -10.60 0.03
C GLY A 93 -7.89 -10.32 -0.96
N LEU A 94 -6.70 -10.89 -0.77
CA LEU A 94 -5.52 -10.56 -1.58
C LEU A 94 -5.72 -10.84 -3.06
N ALA A 95 -6.34 -11.95 -3.43
CA ALA A 95 -6.52 -12.31 -4.85
C ALA A 95 -7.44 -11.33 -5.58
N ALA A 96 -8.57 -10.97 -4.96
CA ALA A 96 -9.50 -10.00 -5.52
C ALA A 96 -8.85 -8.61 -5.63
N LYS A 97 -8.09 -8.21 -4.61
CA LYS A 97 -7.35 -6.94 -4.63
C LYS A 97 -6.26 -6.93 -5.69
N GLU A 98 -5.52 -8.03 -5.86
CA GLU A 98 -4.52 -8.17 -6.92
C GLU A 98 -5.15 -7.97 -8.30
N GLN A 99 -6.30 -8.61 -8.56
CA GLN A 99 -7.04 -8.47 -9.81
C GLN A 99 -7.54 -7.03 -10.02
N ALA A 100 -8.08 -6.40 -8.98
CA ALA A 100 -8.53 -5.02 -9.02
C ALA A 100 -7.37 -4.07 -9.38
N LEU A 101 -6.24 -4.14 -8.67
CA LEU A 101 -5.07 -3.29 -8.94
C LEU A 101 -4.49 -3.53 -10.35
N ARG A 102 -4.50 -4.77 -10.85
CA ARG A 102 -4.11 -5.05 -12.23
C ARG A 102 -5.08 -4.44 -13.24
N GLY A 103 -6.38 -4.45 -12.95
CA GLY A 103 -7.40 -3.80 -13.76
C GLY A 103 -7.21 -2.28 -13.79
N GLU A 104 -7.06 -1.65 -12.62
CA GLU A 104 -6.78 -0.22 -12.50
C GLU A 104 -5.49 0.18 -13.22
N TRP A 105 -4.44 -0.64 -13.12
CA TRP A 105 -3.19 -0.42 -13.85
C TRP A 105 -3.38 -0.38 -15.38
N GLN A 106 -4.27 -1.22 -15.94
CA GLN A 106 -4.58 -1.17 -17.37
C GLN A 106 -5.22 0.17 -17.77
N GLN A 107 -6.08 0.73 -16.91
CA GLN A 107 -6.66 2.04 -17.15
C GLN A 107 -5.60 3.15 -17.11
N MET A 108 -4.54 2.97 -16.32
CA MET A 108 -3.44 3.92 -16.19
C MET A 108 -2.38 3.83 -17.30
N GLN A 109 -2.43 2.83 -18.20
CA GLN A 109 -1.46 2.73 -19.30
C GLN A 109 -1.45 3.97 -20.20
N GLY A 110 -2.58 4.67 -20.32
CA GLY A 110 -2.69 5.93 -21.06
C GLY A 110 -1.93 7.12 -20.46
N LEU A 111 -1.38 6.99 -19.24
CA LEU A 111 -0.54 8.03 -18.64
C LEU A 111 0.73 8.27 -19.44
N SER A 112 1.34 7.22 -20.02
CA SER A 112 2.53 7.34 -20.87
C SER A 112 2.32 8.32 -22.03
N ALA A 113 1.27 8.11 -22.82
CA ALA A 113 0.90 9.01 -23.91
C ALA A 113 0.61 10.44 -23.42
N SER A 114 0.01 10.58 -22.24
CA SER A 114 -0.27 11.90 -21.67
C SER A 114 1.00 12.64 -21.22
N VAL A 115 2.00 11.91 -20.69
CA VAL A 115 3.34 12.45 -20.38
C VAL A 115 4.08 12.86 -21.65
N GLU A 116 3.97 12.08 -22.74
CA GLU A 116 4.54 12.45 -24.05
C GLU A 116 3.90 13.72 -24.63
N GLN A 117 2.58 13.85 -24.53
CA GLN A 117 1.87 15.06 -24.93
C GLN A 117 2.33 16.27 -24.11
N PHE A 118 2.47 16.11 -22.80
CA PHE A 118 3.01 17.16 -21.92
C PHE A 118 4.43 17.55 -22.33
N LYS A 119 5.30 16.58 -22.60
CA LYS A 119 6.65 16.81 -23.11
C LYS A 119 6.64 17.64 -24.38
N ALA A 120 5.82 17.26 -25.37
CA ALA A 120 5.74 17.98 -26.64
C ALA A 120 5.36 19.46 -26.44
N GLN A 121 4.47 19.76 -25.49
CA GLN A 121 4.10 21.14 -25.15
C GLN A 121 5.23 21.89 -24.45
N VAL A 122 5.92 21.27 -23.50
CA VAL A 122 7.09 21.86 -22.83
C VAL A 122 8.19 22.18 -23.85
N ASP A 123 8.49 21.26 -24.76
CA ASP A 123 9.49 21.44 -25.81
C ASP A 123 9.08 22.57 -26.78
N LYS A 124 7.80 22.63 -27.16
CA LYS A 124 7.26 23.73 -27.97
C LYS A 124 7.43 25.08 -27.30
N LEU A 125 7.12 25.19 -26.00
CA LEU A 125 7.27 26.43 -25.23
C LEU A 125 8.75 26.82 -25.09
N ALA A 126 9.64 25.85 -24.90
CA ALA A 126 11.08 26.08 -24.81
C ALA A 126 11.70 26.58 -26.12
N ALA A 127 11.12 26.22 -27.27
CA ALA A 127 11.57 26.69 -28.58
C ALA A 127 11.12 28.13 -28.93
N LEU A 128 10.18 28.71 -28.17
CA LEU A 128 9.69 30.05 -28.45
C LEU A 128 10.67 31.13 -27.99
N LYS A 129 10.97 32.09 -28.86
CA LYS A 129 11.77 33.29 -28.51
C LYS A 129 11.07 34.21 -27.51
N LYS A 130 9.74 34.19 -27.48
CA LYS A 130 8.90 34.93 -26.54
C LYS A 130 7.80 34.00 -26.03
N LEU A 131 7.70 33.86 -24.71
CA LEU A 131 6.70 33.00 -24.08
C LEU A 131 5.29 33.62 -24.20
N PRO A 132 4.24 32.79 -24.28
CA PRO A 132 2.86 33.28 -24.27
C PRO A 132 2.52 34.03 -22.97
N ALA A 133 1.52 34.91 -23.01
CA ALA A 133 1.06 35.63 -21.83
C ALA A 133 0.63 34.64 -20.72
N GLY A 134 1.09 34.89 -19.49
CA GLY A 134 0.85 34.01 -18.35
C GLY A 134 1.90 32.89 -18.17
N MET A 135 2.84 32.74 -19.11
CA MET A 135 3.98 31.84 -19.02
C MET A 135 5.28 32.63 -18.80
N ASP A 136 6.15 32.13 -17.93
CA ASP A 136 7.48 32.68 -17.66
C ASP A 136 8.53 31.57 -17.60
N ALA A 137 9.80 31.95 -17.49
CA ALA A 137 10.91 31.00 -17.45
C ALA A 137 10.81 30.06 -16.23
N THR A 138 10.37 30.57 -15.08
CA THR A 138 10.22 29.78 -13.84
C THR A 138 9.18 28.68 -14.00
N LYS A 139 8.02 28.98 -14.59
CA LYS A 139 6.97 27.99 -14.88
C LYS A 139 7.44 26.96 -15.91
N LEU A 140 8.17 27.39 -16.93
CA LEU A 140 8.72 26.48 -17.94
C LEU A 140 9.77 25.53 -17.33
N ASP A 141 10.65 26.02 -16.47
CA ASP A 141 11.65 25.19 -15.81
C ASP A 141 11.03 24.24 -14.78
N ALA A 142 10.00 24.69 -14.05
CA ALA A 142 9.19 23.82 -13.21
C ALA A 142 8.50 22.71 -14.03
N ALA A 143 7.97 23.02 -15.21
CA ALA A 143 7.36 22.03 -16.10
C ALA A 143 8.39 21.00 -16.61
N LYS A 144 9.61 21.43 -16.96
CA LYS A 144 10.71 20.52 -17.33
C LYS A 144 11.12 19.60 -16.17
N ALA A 145 11.24 20.16 -14.96
CA ALA A 145 11.56 19.38 -13.76
C ALA A 145 10.45 18.35 -13.47
N ALA A 146 9.19 18.78 -13.54
CA ALA A 146 8.04 17.89 -13.38
C ALA A 146 8.03 16.77 -14.44
N LEU A 147 8.35 17.06 -15.71
CA LEU A 147 8.46 16.05 -16.76
C LEU A 147 9.54 15.01 -16.45
N ALA A 148 10.70 15.42 -15.97
CA ALA A 148 11.77 14.50 -15.58
C ALA A 148 11.32 13.58 -14.44
N THR A 149 10.69 14.13 -13.40
CA THR A 149 10.13 13.37 -12.28
C THR A 149 9.02 12.41 -12.73
N MET A 150 8.11 12.85 -13.61
CA MET A 150 7.05 12.00 -14.18
C MET A 150 7.64 10.81 -14.95
N THR A 151 8.65 11.05 -15.78
CA THR A 151 9.30 10.01 -16.58
C THR A 151 9.95 8.96 -15.68
N GLN A 152 10.68 9.41 -14.66
CA GLN A 152 11.29 8.52 -13.67
C GLN A 152 10.23 7.72 -12.89
N ALA A 153 9.23 8.40 -12.33
CA ALA A 153 8.18 7.76 -11.55
C ALA A 153 7.37 6.75 -12.37
N TRP A 154 7.13 7.02 -13.66
CA TRP A 154 6.47 6.06 -14.55
C TRP A 154 7.34 4.82 -14.81
N GLY A 155 8.64 5.00 -15.04
CA GLY A 155 9.57 3.87 -15.16
C GLY A 155 9.62 3.01 -13.90
N GLU A 156 9.73 3.64 -12.72
CA GLU A 156 9.66 2.96 -11.43
C GLU A 156 8.32 2.22 -11.23
N ALA A 157 7.21 2.84 -11.64
CA ALA A 157 5.89 2.21 -11.58
C ALA A 157 5.82 0.94 -12.43
N GLN A 158 6.36 0.99 -13.66
CA GLN A 158 6.42 -0.17 -14.55
C GLN A 158 7.28 -1.30 -13.96
N THR A 159 8.44 -0.97 -13.42
CA THR A 159 9.31 -1.95 -12.75
C THR A 159 8.62 -2.57 -11.54
N ALA A 160 7.99 -1.76 -10.68
CA ALA A 160 7.24 -2.25 -9.52
C ALA A 160 6.09 -3.18 -9.96
N PHE A 161 5.34 -2.81 -10.99
CA PHE A 161 4.25 -3.63 -11.52
C PHE A 161 4.75 -4.99 -12.04
N GLN A 162 5.84 -4.99 -12.82
CA GLN A 162 6.47 -6.21 -13.34
C GLN A 162 7.02 -7.09 -12.21
N GLY A 163 7.55 -6.49 -11.15
CA GLY A 163 7.97 -7.17 -9.94
C GLY A 163 6.83 -7.66 -9.04
N GLY A 164 5.58 -7.40 -9.42
CA GLY A 164 4.40 -7.75 -8.62
C GLY A 164 4.16 -6.86 -7.40
N ASN A 165 4.92 -5.76 -7.25
CA ASN A 165 4.69 -4.73 -6.23
C ASN A 165 3.61 -3.76 -6.71
N LEU A 166 2.36 -4.24 -6.73
CA LEU A 166 1.22 -3.51 -7.28
C LEU A 166 0.90 -2.25 -6.47
N ALA A 167 1.04 -2.29 -5.14
CA ALA A 167 0.79 -1.12 -4.30
C ALA A 167 1.77 0.02 -4.63
N GLU A 168 3.06 -0.27 -4.76
CA GLU A 168 4.06 0.73 -5.17
C GLU A 168 3.81 1.22 -6.60
N ALA A 169 3.51 0.32 -7.54
CA ALA A 169 3.21 0.69 -8.91
C ALA A 169 2.08 1.71 -9.00
N MET A 170 0.98 1.47 -8.28
CA MET A 170 -0.17 2.36 -8.25
C MET A 170 0.13 3.69 -7.57
N ALA A 171 0.92 3.70 -6.48
CA ALA A 171 1.34 4.95 -5.82
C ALA A 171 2.21 5.82 -6.76
N LYS A 172 3.13 5.19 -7.50
CA LYS A 172 4.00 5.89 -8.47
C LYS A 172 3.21 6.38 -9.68
N ALA A 173 2.29 5.59 -10.22
CA ALA A 173 1.38 6.05 -11.28
C ALA A 173 0.47 7.20 -10.82
N GLY A 174 -0.03 7.15 -9.58
CA GLY A 174 -0.77 8.25 -8.97
C GLY A 174 0.05 9.54 -8.86
N THR A 175 1.35 9.42 -8.55
CA THR A 175 2.29 10.55 -8.54
C THR A 175 2.43 11.15 -9.94
N VAL A 176 2.56 10.32 -10.98
CA VAL A 176 2.60 10.78 -12.38
C VAL A 176 1.33 11.54 -12.74
N LYS A 177 0.15 10.98 -12.46
CA LYS A 177 -1.16 11.63 -12.72
C LYS A 177 -1.27 12.98 -12.01
N SER A 178 -0.84 13.06 -10.75
CA SER A 178 -0.86 14.31 -9.96
C SER A 178 0.07 15.37 -10.54
N LEU A 179 1.33 15.02 -10.81
CA LEU A 179 2.30 15.94 -11.40
C LEU A 179 1.86 16.43 -12.78
N LEU A 180 1.29 15.55 -13.59
CA LEU A 180 0.77 15.88 -14.91
C LEU A 180 -0.40 16.87 -14.81
N THR A 181 -1.33 16.64 -13.88
CA THR A 181 -2.45 17.54 -13.60
C THR A 181 -1.96 18.93 -13.15
N GLN A 182 -0.99 18.96 -12.23
CA GLN A 182 -0.40 20.21 -11.73
C GLN A 182 0.36 20.96 -12.83
N GLY A 183 1.15 20.24 -13.63
CA GLY A 183 1.91 20.82 -14.73
C GLY A 183 1.00 21.43 -15.80
N LEU A 184 -0.04 20.71 -16.23
CA LEU A 184 -1.00 21.21 -17.20
C LEU A 184 -1.73 22.46 -16.68
N SER A 185 -2.14 22.44 -15.42
CA SER A 185 -2.79 23.58 -14.77
C SER A 185 -1.87 24.80 -14.69
N ALA A 186 -0.59 24.59 -14.32
CA ALA A 186 0.41 25.65 -14.23
C ALA A 186 0.70 26.32 -15.59
N MET A 187 0.57 25.56 -16.68
CA MET A 187 0.71 26.05 -18.05
C MET A 187 -0.60 26.58 -18.66
N GLY A 188 -1.70 26.58 -17.90
CA GLY A 188 -3.02 27.02 -18.39
C GLY A 188 -3.60 26.12 -19.48
N MET A 189 -3.21 24.84 -19.51
CA MET A 189 -3.63 23.88 -20.52
C MET A 189 -4.84 23.06 -20.06
N PRO A 190 -5.72 22.65 -20.99
CA PRO A 190 -6.83 21.77 -20.66
C PRO A 190 -6.32 20.39 -20.23
N LEU A 191 -7.00 19.78 -19.25
CA LEU A 191 -6.74 18.41 -18.81
C LEU A 191 -7.22 17.40 -19.86
N PRO A 192 -6.34 16.51 -20.38
CA PRO A 192 -6.75 15.36 -21.19
C PRO A 192 -7.86 14.55 -20.51
N GLU A 193 -8.78 13.99 -21.31
CA GLU A 193 -9.87 13.13 -20.80
C GLU A 193 -9.35 12.00 -19.90
N ALA A 194 -8.19 11.41 -20.23
CA ALA A 194 -7.53 10.36 -19.45
C ALA A 194 -7.16 10.75 -18.01
N LEU A 195 -7.17 12.03 -17.66
CA LEU A 195 -6.87 12.52 -16.31
C LEU A 195 -8.10 12.95 -15.52
N LYS A 196 -9.28 13.02 -16.16
CA LYS A 196 -10.54 13.47 -15.53
C LYS A 196 -11.19 12.40 -14.66
N SER A 197 -10.82 11.13 -14.84
CA SER A 197 -11.24 9.96 -14.05
C SER A 197 -10.13 9.53 -13.13
#